data_AF-A0A066ZRQ5-F1
#
_entry.id   AF-A0A066ZRQ5-F1
#
_cell.length_a   1.000
_cell.length_b   1.000
_cell.length_c   1.000
_cell.angle_alpha   90.00
_cell.angle_beta   90.00
_cell.angle_gamma   90.00
#
_symmetry.space_group_name_H-M   'P 1'
#
loop_
_entity.id
_entity.type
_entity.pdbx_description
1 polymer ?
#
loop_
_entity_poly.entity_id
_entity_poly.type
_entity_poly.pdbx_seq_one_letter_code
_entity_poly.pdbx_strand_id
1 'polypeptide(L)'
;MSEQPVDILWVLFSAVLVAIMQPGFTALEAGATRTKNSISTAIKNFSDFLIAFMIFAIVGASIMLGKSHDGWFGWSPAFFYESSLSNTTLMLFHAMFASTAVTIISGAIAERTKYSSYLVIAVIVSLFIYPIQAHWAWNSEGWLAQLGFIDFAGSTVVHSVGGWAALAAILIIGPRIGRFDDGVHSFDQSNLAFSALGVFLIWLGWIGFNGGSVLALNAVTGLVILNTLIAGCSGGLVGLVLGRLSTRYYQVNDIMNGVLSGLVAITACAHLATSSSAMIIGALGSIAYLIGKSVLIKLRIDDAIDAVPVHLFAGITGTLAVAFLVQPEQILQQLEYQLTGIITIGALSFGVTYVLLSIINHFFKLRVSETDEILGLNVTEHKASTSMYDLASAMNIQAKEQDFSKKILVEPQSDAYLIATYYNHVTQAFNQLSSEKEALLEETYKMAHYDLLTGLAKRNVLSDTLSRTLLRMDRQPQANALLFVDLDGFKNINDQYGHDAGDIVLKTAAERILSTIRKSDLASRFGGDEFVVLLENIQNDSFAAQVAEKIIEVLQEPMTLADEISGHVSASIGLKIFDERSNVSVDSILKDADNAMYEAKRRGKGQWVVA
;
A
#
# COMPACT_ATOMS: atom_id res chain seq x y z
N MET A 1 -6.54 -15.52 -49.68
CA MET A 1 -6.24 -14.11 -50.06
C MET A 1 -5.71 -14.12 -51.49
N SER A 2 -5.88 -13.03 -52.24
CA SER A 2 -5.25 -12.90 -53.56
C SER A 2 -3.73 -12.73 -53.42
N GLU A 3 -2.96 -13.07 -54.45
CA GLU A 3 -1.51 -12.77 -54.51
C GLU A 3 -1.24 -11.38 -55.13
N GLN A 4 -2.24 -10.50 -55.22
CA GLN A 4 -2.03 -9.16 -55.73
C GLN A 4 -1.24 -8.31 -54.72
N PRO A 5 -0.16 -7.62 -55.14
CA PRO A 5 0.66 -6.83 -54.22
C PRO A 5 -0.11 -5.77 -53.42
N VAL A 6 -1.16 -5.18 -54.01
CA VAL A 6 -1.99 -4.17 -53.33
C VAL A 6 -2.82 -4.75 -52.19
N ASP A 7 -3.36 -5.96 -52.37
CA ASP A 7 -4.14 -6.65 -51.35
C ASP A 7 -3.23 -7.11 -50.21
N ILE A 8 -2.06 -7.66 -50.54
CA ILE A 8 -1.03 -8.04 -49.56
C ILE A 8 -0.60 -6.81 -48.74
N LEU A 9 -0.29 -5.69 -49.40
CA LEU A 9 0.08 -4.44 -48.74
C LEU A 9 -1.01 -3.96 -47.79
N TRP A 10 -2.27 -4.00 -48.22
CA TRP A 10 -3.41 -3.61 -47.39
C TRP A 10 -3.56 -4.49 -46.15
N VAL A 11 -3.44 -5.81 -46.29
CA VAL A 11 -3.58 -6.73 -45.14
C VAL A 11 -2.37 -6.60 -44.19
N LEU A 12 -1.15 -6.41 -44.70
CA LEU A 12 0.02 -6.10 -43.86
C LEU A 12 -0.15 -4.79 -43.10
N PHE A 13 -0.61 -3.73 -43.78
CA PHE A 13 -0.90 -2.46 -43.14
C PHE A 13 -2.02 -2.60 -42.10
N SER A 14 -3.05 -3.39 -42.40
CA SER A 14 -4.12 -3.72 -41.46
C SER A 14 -3.60 -4.47 -40.24
N ALA A 15 -2.66 -5.40 -40.41
CA ALA A 15 -2.00 -6.07 -39.28
C ALA A 15 -1.26 -5.07 -38.37
N VAL A 16 -0.58 -4.07 -38.95
CA VAL A 16 0.05 -2.98 -38.17
C VAL A 16 -1.00 -2.15 -37.43
N LEU A 17 -2.12 -1.80 -38.06
CA LEU A 17 -3.21 -1.10 -37.40
C LEU A 17 -3.80 -1.92 -36.24
N VAL A 18 -4.00 -3.23 -36.42
CA VAL A 18 -4.47 -4.09 -35.33
C VAL A 18 -3.42 -4.17 -34.21
N ALA A 19 -2.13 -4.19 -34.54
CA ALA A 19 -1.06 -4.14 -33.53
C ALA A 19 -1.12 -2.87 -32.67
N ILE A 20 -1.59 -1.74 -33.21
CA ILE A 20 -1.81 -0.48 -32.45
C ILE A 20 -2.93 -0.64 -31.40
N MET A 21 -3.82 -1.63 -31.52
CA MET A 21 -4.78 -1.91 -30.47
C MET A 21 -4.08 -2.33 -29.16
N GLN A 22 -2.91 -2.96 -29.21
CA GLN A 22 -2.19 -3.40 -28.01
C GLN A 22 -1.75 -2.25 -27.08
N PRO A 23 -1.05 -1.19 -27.55
CA PRO A 23 -0.83 0.00 -26.72
C PRO A 23 -2.13 0.71 -26.38
N GLY A 24 -3.18 0.57 -27.19
CA GLY A 24 -4.53 1.06 -26.89
C GLY A 24 -5.16 0.37 -25.66
N PHE A 25 -5.14 -0.97 -25.61
CA PHE A 25 -5.57 -1.76 -24.44
C PHE A 25 -4.72 -1.44 -23.22
N THR A 26 -3.39 -1.35 -23.40
CA THR A 26 -2.48 -0.93 -22.33
C THR A 26 -2.91 0.41 -21.71
N ALA A 27 -3.21 1.41 -22.54
CA ALA A 27 -3.62 2.73 -22.08
C ALA A 27 -5.01 2.73 -21.44
N LEU A 28 -5.97 2.02 -22.04
CA LEU A 28 -7.31 1.83 -21.52
C LEU A 28 -7.28 1.19 -20.13
N GLU A 29 -6.64 0.04 -20.00
CA GLU A 29 -6.65 -0.76 -18.78
C GLU A 29 -5.82 -0.12 -17.67
N ALA A 30 -4.63 0.40 -17.98
CA ALA A 30 -3.80 1.07 -16.98
C ALA A 30 -4.48 2.35 -16.46
N GLY A 31 -5.18 3.08 -17.34
CA GLY A 31 -5.95 4.27 -16.97
C GLY A 31 -7.23 3.98 -16.18
N ALA A 32 -7.92 2.87 -16.49
CA ALA A 32 -9.18 2.49 -15.87
C ALA A 32 -9.01 1.72 -14.54
N THR A 33 -7.82 1.19 -14.27
CA THR A 33 -7.46 0.57 -12.99
C THR A 33 -6.93 1.60 -11.98
N ARG A 34 -6.88 1.26 -10.69
CA ARG A 34 -6.34 2.13 -9.63
C ARG A 34 -4.85 2.35 -9.83
N THR A 35 -4.35 3.53 -9.45
CA THR A 35 -2.94 3.94 -9.62
C THR A 35 -1.94 2.95 -9.05
N LYS A 36 -2.27 2.26 -7.95
CA LYS A 36 -1.42 1.24 -7.32
C LYS A 36 -1.22 -0.04 -8.15
N ASN A 37 -1.94 -0.19 -9.27
CA ASN A 37 -1.95 -1.38 -10.13
C ASN A 37 -1.64 -1.08 -11.60
N SER A 38 -1.52 0.19 -12.01
CA SER A 38 -1.38 0.59 -13.41
C SER A 38 -0.17 -0.02 -14.12
N ILE A 39 0.97 -0.18 -13.44
CA ILE A 39 2.20 -0.78 -13.99
C ILE A 39 2.02 -2.30 -14.15
N SER A 40 1.41 -2.96 -13.16
CA SER A 40 1.10 -4.39 -13.26
C SER A 40 0.18 -4.67 -14.46
N THR A 41 -0.82 -3.82 -14.66
CA THR A 41 -1.73 -3.89 -15.81
C THR A 41 -0.98 -3.71 -17.14
N ALA A 42 -0.09 -2.71 -17.22
CA ALA A 42 0.69 -2.47 -18.44
C ALA A 42 1.67 -3.60 -18.78
N ILE A 43 2.35 -4.18 -17.78
CA ILE A 43 3.27 -5.31 -18.01
C ILE A 43 2.52 -6.56 -18.49
N LYS A 44 1.31 -6.80 -17.98
CA LYS A 44 0.43 -7.89 -18.47
C LYS A 44 0.10 -7.70 -19.95
N ASN A 45 -0.33 -6.50 -20.35
CA ASN A 45 -0.59 -6.15 -21.76
C ASN A 45 0.64 -6.15 -22.67
N PHE A 46 1.85 -6.10 -22.12
CA PHE A 46 3.05 -6.27 -22.93
C PHE A 46 3.38 -7.75 -23.11
N SER A 47 3.20 -8.52 -22.03
CA SER A 47 3.61 -9.91 -21.96
C SER A 47 2.63 -10.86 -22.65
N ASP A 48 1.33 -10.55 -22.67
CA ASP A 48 0.36 -11.28 -23.49
C ASP A 48 0.69 -11.19 -24.98
N PHE A 49 1.08 -10.03 -25.49
CA PHE A 49 1.44 -9.84 -26.88
C PHE A 49 2.63 -10.73 -27.23
N LEU A 50 3.67 -10.73 -26.39
CA LEU A 50 4.83 -11.60 -26.59
C LEU A 50 4.44 -13.08 -26.61
N ILE A 51 3.61 -13.52 -25.67
CA ILE A 51 3.23 -14.93 -25.53
C ILE A 51 2.27 -15.35 -26.64
N ALA A 52 1.17 -14.63 -26.82
CA ALA A 52 0.14 -14.95 -27.79
C ALA A 52 0.67 -14.87 -29.23
N PHE A 53 1.48 -13.86 -29.55
CA PHE A 53 2.12 -13.76 -30.86
C PHE A 53 3.05 -14.94 -31.12
N MET A 54 3.93 -15.28 -30.17
CA MET A 54 4.88 -16.39 -30.34
C MET A 54 4.19 -17.74 -30.44
N ILE A 55 3.19 -18.02 -29.59
CA ILE A 55 2.41 -19.25 -29.65
C ILE A 55 1.66 -19.34 -30.97
N PHE A 56 1.03 -18.25 -31.41
CA PHE A 56 0.31 -18.25 -32.67
C PHE A 56 1.25 -18.46 -33.86
N ALA A 57 2.39 -17.75 -33.90
CA ALA A 57 3.36 -17.90 -34.97
C ALA A 57 3.94 -19.32 -35.08
N ILE A 58 4.23 -19.97 -33.94
CA ILE A 58 4.86 -21.29 -33.88
C ILE A 58 3.87 -22.43 -34.17
N VAL A 59 2.64 -22.35 -33.65
CA VAL A 59 1.69 -23.47 -33.74
C VAL A 59 0.25 -23.05 -33.99
N GLY A 60 -0.19 -21.90 -33.48
CA GLY A 60 -1.57 -21.45 -33.66
C GLY A 60 -1.95 -21.25 -35.12
N ALA A 61 -1.06 -20.71 -35.94
CA ALA A 61 -1.28 -20.55 -37.38
C ALA A 61 -1.45 -21.90 -38.08
N SER A 62 -0.66 -22.91 -37.70
CA SER A 62 -0.80 -24.28 -38.22
C SER A 62 -2.14 -24.90 -37.82
N ILE A 63 -2.61 -24.68 -36.59
CA ILE A 63 -3.92 -25.16 -36.11
C ILE A 63 -5.08 -24.44 -36.80
N MET A 64 -4.96 -23.14 -37.02
CA MET A 64 -6.05 -22.33 -37.58
C MET A 64 -6.12 -22.41 -39.11
N LEU A 65 -5.00 -22.17 -39.78
CA LEU A 65 -4.91 -21.96 -41.24
C LEU A 65 -4.45 -23.22 -41.99
N GLY A 66 -3.89 -24.21 -41.29
CA GLY A 66 -3.39 -25.44 -41.90
C GLY A 66 -4.48 -26.28 -42.57
N LYS A 67 -4.06 -27.37 -43.21
CA LYS A 67 -4.97 -28.30 -43.87
C LYS A 67 -5.98 -28.84 -42.87
N SER A 68 -7.26 -28.74 -43.18
CA SER A 68 -8.32 -29.15 -42.25
C SER A 68 -8.37 -30.66 -42.06
N HIS A 69 -8.66 -31.07 -40.83
CA HIS A 69 -8.97 -32.43 -40.40
C HIS A 69 -10.44 -32.47 -39.98
N ASP A 70 -11.30 -32.93 -40.90
CA ASP A 70 -12.76 -33.07 -40.70
C ASP A 70 -13.46 -31.79 -40.20
N GLY A 71 -12.89 -30.61 -40.49
CA GLY A 71 -13.41 -29.31 -40.06
C GLY A 71 -13.16 -28.94 -38.60
N TRP A 72 -12.48 -29.79 -37.82
CA TRP A 72 -12.26 -29.58 -36.38
C TRP A 72 -10.98 -28.83 -36.05
N PHE A 73 -9.90 -29.06 -36.79
CA PHE A 73 -8.64 -28.33 -36.63
C PHE A 73 -7.81 -28.43 -37.91
N GLY A 74 -6.94 -27.46 -38.12
CA GLY A 74 -5.94 -27.47 -39.18
C GLY A 74 -4.64 -28.10 -38.72
N TRP A 75 -3.83 -28.57 -39.66
CA TRP A 75 -2.45 -28.95 -39.37
C TRP A 75 -1.51 -28.55 -40.52
N SER A 76 -0.33 -28.10 -40.13
CA SER A 76 0.82 -27.93 -41.00
C SER A 76 2.06 -28.44 -40.25
N PRO A 77 2.92 -29.25 -40.88
CA PRO A 77 4.13 -29.77 -40.24
C PRO A 77 5.22 -28.71 -40.09
N ALA A 78 5.08 -27.54 -40.72
CA ALA A 78 6.05 -26.45 -40.62
C ALA A 78 5.96 -25.75 -39.26
N PHE A 79 7.11 -25.38 -38.71
CA PHE A 79 7.21 -24.65 -37.45
C PHE A 79 6.75 -23.19 -37.56
N PHE A 80 6.82 -22.59 -38.75
CA PHE A 80 6.25 -21.27 -39.04
C PHE A 80 5.38 -21.37 -40.30
N TYR A 81 4.24 -20.67 -40.30
CA TYR A 81 3.29 -20.68 -41.42
C TYR A 81 3.69 -19.67 -42.52
N GLU A 82 4.90 -19.83 -43.07
CA GLU A 82 5.56 -18.85 -43.95
C GLU A 82 5.83 -19.37 -45.38
N SER A 83 5.06 -20.36 -45.83
CA SER A 83 5.31 -21.02 -47.13
C SER A 83 5.04 -20.13 -48.36
N SER A 84 4.41 -18.97 -48.18
CA SER A 84 4.21 -17.95 -49.21
C SER A 84 4.02 -16.57 -48.56
N LEU A 85 4.18 -15.50 -49.34
CA LEU A 85 3.94 -14.14 -48.84
C LEU A 85 2.50 -13.96 -48.34
N SER A 86 1.52 -14.53 -49.02
CA SER A 86 0.13 -14.56 -48.55
C SER A 86 -0.01 -15.28 -47.21
N ASN A 87 0.61 -16.45 -47.04
CA ASN A 87 0.54 -17.21 -45.80
C ASN A 87 1.20 -16.46 -44.63
N THR A 88 2.38 -15.87 -44.85
CA THR A 88 3.04 -15.03 -43.85
C THR A 88 2.18 -13.82 -43.48
N THR A 89 1.53 -13.19 -44.47
CA THR A 89 0.65 -12.03 -44.24
C THR A 89 -0.58 -12.41 -43.41
N LEU A 90 -1.22 -13.54 -43.72
CA LEU A 90 -2.36 -14.06 -42.95
C LEU A 90 -1.95 -14.49 -41.54
N MET A 91 -0.78 -15.11 -41.38
CA MET A 91 -0.23 -15.46 -40.08
C MET A 91 -0.06 -14.21 -39.22
N LEU A 92 0.58 -13.16 -39.75
CA LEU A 92 0.75 -11.89 -39.04
C LEU A 92 -0.59 -11.25 -38.66
N PHE A 93 -1.53 -11.20 -39.60
CA PHE A 93 -2.85 -10.62 -39.38
C PHE A 93 -3.60 -11.35 -38.27
N HIS A 94 -3.69 -12.68 -38.33
CA HIS A 94 -4.41 -13.46 -37.31
C HIS A 94 -3.66 -13.58 -35.98
N ALA A 95 -2.33 -13.44 -35.95
CA ALA A 95 -1.58 -13.34 -34.70
C ALA A 95 -2.03 -12.12 -33.89
N MET A 96 -2.35 -11.01 -34.54
CA MET A 96 -2.85 -9.82 -33.84
C MET A 96 -4.25 -10.04 -33.24
N PHE A 97 -5.09 -10.81 -33.91
CA PHE A 97 -6.42 -11.17 -33.42
C PHE A 97 -6.33 -12.14 -32.23
N ALA A 98 -5.40 -13.10 -32.29
CA ALA A 98 -5.10 -14.00 -31.19
C ALA A 98 -4.67 -13.23 -29.94
N SER A 99 -3.73 -12.29 -30.10
CA SER A 99 -3.30 -11.40 -29.01
C SER A 99 -4.46 -10.58 -28.47
N THR A 100 -5.29 -9.99 -29.34
CA THR A 100 -6.48 -9.23 -28.93
C THR A 100 -7.45 -10.05 -28.09
N ALA A 101 -7.73 -11.30 -28.47
CA ALA A 101 -8.61 -12.19 -27.70
C ALA A 101 -8.08 -12.48 -26.29
N VAL A 102 -6.75 -12.59 -26.13
CA VAL A 102 -6.10 -12.80 -24.84
C VAL A 102 -6.15 -11.52 -24.00
N THR A 103 -5.80 -10.37 -24.57
CA THR A 103 -5.73 -9.08 -23.88
C THR A 103 -7.08 -8.69 -23.25
N ILE A 104 -8.21 -9.04 -23.87
CA ILE A 104 -9.55 -8.80 -23.29
C ILE A 104 -9.68 -9.31 -21.85
N ILE A 105 -8.96 -10.38 -21.51
CA ILE A 105 -9.03 -11.02 -20.20
C ILE A 105 -8.24 -10.23 -19.15
N SER A 106 -7.13 -9.56 -19.50
CA SER A 106 -6.30 -8.84 -18.50
C SER A 106 -7.09 -7.75 -17.81
N GLY A 107 -7.83 -6.96 -18.57
CA GLY A 107 -8.66 -5.89 -18.02
C GLY A 107 -9.68 -6.41 -17.03
N ALA A 108 -10.37 -7.52 -17.37
CA ALA A 108 -11.45 -8.06 -16.55
C ALA A 108 -10.97 -8.52 -15.16
N ILE A 109 -9.80 -9.16 -15.11
CA ILE A 109 -9.22 -9.76 -13.89
C ILE A 109 -8.18 -8.88 -13.19
N ALA A 110 -8.05 -7.62 -13.61
CA ALA A 110 -7.03 -6.71 -13.11
C ALA A 110 -7.09 -6.52 -11.59
N GLU A 111 -5.97 -6.03 -11.03
CA GLU A 111 -5.78 -5.64 -9.62
C GLU A 111 -5.70 -6.76 -8.58
N ARG A 112 -6.10 -7.99 -8.92
CA ARG A 112 -6.17 -9.10 -7.96
C ARG A 112 -5.58 -10.42 -8.45
N THR A 113 -5.22 -10.50 -9.73
CA THR A 113 -4.62 -11.71 -10.32
C THR A 113 -3.11 -11.60 -10.34
N LYS A 114 -2.43 -12.65 -9.91
CA LYS A 114 -0.97 -12.75 -9.99
C LYS A 114 -0.50 -12.62 -11.44
N TYR A 115 0.62 -11.94 -11.63
CA TYR A 115 1.25 -11.81 -12.94
C TYR A 115 1.55 -13.17 -13.57
N SER A 116 2.14 -14.11 -12.83
CA SER A 116 2.44 -15.46 -13.33
C SER A 116 1.18 -16.25 -13.73
N SER A 117 0.08 -16.08 -12.99
CA SER A 117 -1.21 -16.68 -13.33
C SER A 117 -1.80 -16.13 -14.62
N TYR A 118 -1.61 -14.83 -14.90
CA TYR A 118 -2.01 -14.25 -16.17
C TYR A 118 -1.23 -14.83 -17.36
N LEU A 119 0.07 -15.07 -17.23
CA LEU A 119 0.85 -15.70 -18.31
C LEU A 119 0.32 -17.09 -18.66
N VAL A 120 -0.14 -17.86 -17.66
CA VAL A 120 -0.77 -19.16 -17.90
C VAL A 120 -2.10 -19.02 -18.64
N ILE A 121 -2.92 -18.02 -18.29
CA ILE A 121 -4.15 -17.71 -19.02
C ILE A 121 -3.84 -17.39 -20.49
N ALA A 122 -2.83 -16.56 -20.73
CA ALA A 122 -2.41 -16.20 -22.09
C ALA A 122 -2.02 -17.44 -22.92
N VAL A 123 -1.26 -18.37 -22.34
CA VAL A 123 -0.92 -19.64 -22.99
C VAL A 123 -2.17 -20.48 -23.28
N ILE A 124 -3.08 -20.62 -22.31
CA ILE A 124 -4.28 -21.45 -22.45
C ILE A 124 -5.13 -20.98 -23.63
N VAL A 125 -5.41 -19.67 -23.68
CA VAL A 125 -6.33 -19.08 -24.65
C VAL A 125 -5.70 -19.06 -26.04
N SER A 126 -4.43 -18.65 -26.15
CA SER A 126 -3.73 -18.57 -27.44
C SER A 126 -3.43 -19.94 -28.07
N LEU A 127 -3.34 -21.01 -27.28
CA LEU A 127 -3.03 -22.36 -27.78
C LEU A 127 -4.26 -23.25 -27.93
N PHE A 128 -5.07 -23.38 -26.87
CA PHE A 128 -6.13 -24.41 -26.79
C PHE A 128 -7.52 -23.90 -27.13
N ILE A 129 -7.69 -22.59 -27.30
CA ILE A 129 -9.01 -22.00 -27.55
C ILE A 129 -9.00 -21.30 -28.89
N TYR A 130 -8.26 -20.20 -29.01
CA TYR A 130 -8.38 -19.29 -30.13
C TYR A 130 -8.14 -19.97 -31.50
N PRO A 131 -7.02 -20.69 -31.75
CA PRO A 131 -6.76 -21.27 -33.06
C PRO A 131 -7.78 -22.33 -33.48
N ILE A 132 -8.30 -23.10 -32.52
CA ILE A 132 -9.23 -24.21 -32.77
C ILE A 132 -10.59 -23.66 -33.20
N GLN A 133 -11.18 -22.77 -32.41
CA GLN A 133 -12.48 -22.21 -32.75
C GLN A 133 -12.42 -21.26 -33.96
N ALA A 134 -11.29 -20.58 -34.16
CA ALA A 134 -11.07 -19.78 -35.37
C ALA A 134 -10.99 -20.67 -36.62
N HIS A 135 -10.43 -21.89 -36.50
CA HIS A 135 -10.51 -22.87 -37.58
C HIS A 135 -11.97 -23.23 -37.90
N TRP A 136 -12.80 -23.50 -36.89
CA TRP A 136 -14.20 -23.87 -37.09
C TRP A 136 -14.96 -22.81 -37.91
N ALA A 137 -14.74 -21.53 -37.58
CA ALA A 137 -15.49 -20.42 -38.14
C ALA A 137 -14.90 -19.80 -39.43
N TRP A 138 -13.57 -19.79 -39.58
CA TRP A 138 -12.91 -19.05 -40.67
C TRP A 138 -12.13 -19.91 -41.65
N ASN A 139 -11.81 -21.15 -41.31
CA ASN A 139 -11.32 -22.06 -42.33
C ASN A 139 -12.48 -22.45 -43.25
N SER A 140 -12.25 -22.45 -44.56
CA SER A 140 -13.30 -22.82 -45.53
C SER A 140 -13.84 -24.22 -45.30
N GLU A 141 -13.04 -25.15 -44.78
CA GLU A 141 -13.46 -26.52 -44.43
C GLU A 141 -13.91 -26.66 -42.97
N GLY A 142 -13.83 -25.58 -42.18
CA GLY A 142 -14.27 -25.56 -40.79
C GLY A 142 -15.77 -25.87 -40.66
N TRP A 143 -16.16 -26.66 -39.65
CA TRP A 143 -17.53 -27.16 -39.58
C TRP A 143 -18.58 -26.06 -39.36
N LEU A 144 -18.26 -24.98 -38.63
CA LEU A 144 -19.17 -23.83 -38.47
C LEU A 144 -19.26 -23.03 -39.77
N ALA A 145 -18.14 -22.84 -40.47
CA ALA A 145 -18.14 -22.20 -41.78
C ALA A 145 -19.00 -22.98 -42.79
N GLN A 146 -18.87 -24.32 -42.80
CA GLN A 146 -19.67 -25.22 -43.65
C GLN A 146 -21.15 -25.23 -43.26
N LEU A 147 -21.47 -25.04 -41.98
CA LEU A 147 -22.87 -24.91 -41.53
C LEU A 147 -23.53 -23.63 -42.06
N GLY A 148 -22.77 -22.56 -42.26
CA GLY A 148 -23.28 -21.24 -42.64
C GLY A 148 -23.22 -20.20 -41.51
N PHE A 149 -22.45 -20.49 -40.45
CA PHE A 149 -22.12 -19.49 -39.44
C PHE A 149 -21.32 -18.35 -40.08
N ILE A 150 -21.73 -17.11 -39.82
CA ILE A 150 -21.08 -15.92 -40.35
C ILE A 150 -20.63 -15.07 -39.16
N ASP A 151 -19.32 -14.90 -39.03
CA ASP A 151 -18.71 -13.92 -38.14
C ASP A 151 -17.55 -13.27 -38.90
N PHE A 152 -17.80 -12.12 -39.51
CA PHE A 152 -16.90 -11.52 -40.50
C PHE A 152 -15.48 -11.26 -40.00
N ALA A 153 -15.37 -10.53 -38.89
CA ALA A 153 -14.09 -10.16 -38.30
C ALA A 153 -13.95 -10.62 -36.83
N GLY A 154 -14.98 -11.20 -36.21
CA GLY A 154 -14.83 -11.85 -34.90
C GLY A 154 -15.58 -11.22 -33.72
N SER A 155 -16.86 -10.83 -33.86
CA SER A 155 -17.69 -10.51 -32.68
C SER A 155 -17.80 -11.71 -31.74
N THR A 156 -17.85 -12.92 -32.29
CA THR A 156 -17.77 -14.15 -31.52
C THR A 156 -16.33 -14.67 -31.44
N VAL A 157 -15.68 -14.86 -32.58
CA VAL A 157 -14.38 -15.56 -32.71
C VAL A 157 -13.23 -14.86 -31.99
N VAL A 158 -13.31 -13.55 -31.75
CA VAL A 158 -12.32 -12.79 -30.97
C VAL A 158 -12.95 -12.25 -29.69
N HIS A 159 -13.99 -11.44 -29.82
CA HIS A 159 -14.51 -10.69 -28.69
C HIS A 159 -15.29 -11.58 -27.73
N SER A 160 -16.26 -12.37 -28.19
CA SER A 160 -16.99 -13.27 -27.28
C SER A 160 -16.08 -14.36 -26.73
N VAL A 161 -15.08 -14.87 -27.47
CA VAL A 161 -14.06 -15.78 -26.93
C VAL A 161 -13.34 -15.16 -25.73
N GLY A 162 -12.81 -13.94 -25.90
CA GLY A 162 -12.17 -13.20 -24.81
C GLY A 162 -13.14 -12.95 -23.65
N GLY A 163 -14.39 -12.58 -23.95
CA GLY A 163 -15.43 -12.33 -22.96
C GLY A 163 -15.88 -13.57 -22.16
N TRP A 164 -16.03 -14.73 -22.82
CA TRP A 164 -16.34 -16.01 -22.17
C TRP A 164 -15.19 -16.49 -21.29
N ALA A 165 -13.96 -16.39 -21.78
CA ALA A 165 -12.76 -16.73 -21.01
C ALA A 165 -12.58 -15.78 -19.81
N ALA A 166 -12.81 -14.47 -20.00
CA ALA A 166 -12.79 -13.48 -18.93
C ALA A 166 -13.86 -13.77 -17.86
N LEU A 167 -15.08 -14.11 -18.26
CA LEU A 167 -16.14 -14.50 -17.33
C LEU A 167 -15.75 -15.74 -16.51
N ALA A 168 -15.21 -16.77 -17.17
CA ALA A 168 -14.72 -17.96 -16.47
C ALA A 168 -13.62 -17.62 -15.44
N ALA A 169 -12.66 -16.78 -15.83
CA ALA A 169 -11.57 -16.37 -14.95
C ALA A 169 -12.07 -15.56 -13.74
N ILE A 170 -12.97 -14.58 -13.96
CA ILE A 170 -13.55 -13.76 -12.88
C ILE A 170 -14.32 -14.63 -11.88
N LEU A 171 -15.09 -15.62 -12.34
CA LEU A 171 -15.84 -16.51 -11.45
C LEU A 171 -14.94 -17.34 -10.52
N ILE A 172 -13.72 -17.66 -10.95
CA ILE A 172 -12.74 -18.41 -10.15
C ILE A 172 -11.97 -17.49 -9.20
N ILE A 173 -11.58 -16.30 -9.68
CA ILE A 173 -10.76 -15.34 -8.91
C ILE A 173 -11.60 -14.58 -7.87
N GLY A 174 -12.88 -14.37 -8.15
CA GLY A 174 -13.82 -13.63 -7.31
C GLY A 174 -13.67 -12.11 -7.40
N PRO A 175 -14.45 -11.35 -6.61
CA PRO A 175 -14.49 -9.89 -6.67
C PRO A 175 -13.34 -9.20 -5.95
N ARG A 176 -12.95 -8.00 -6.37
CA ARG A 176 -11.96 -7.16 -5.65
C ARG A 176 -12.45 -6.82 -4.24
N ILE A 177 -11.53 -6.76 -3.29
CA ILE A 177 -11.82 -6.38 -1.90
C ILE A 177 -12.45 -4.97 -1.87
N GLY A 178 -13.53 -4.81 -1.11
CA GLY A 178 -14.28 -3.55 -1.01
C GLY A 178 -15.32 -3.32 -2.10
N ARG A 179 -15.41 -4.17 -3.15
CA ARG A 179 -16.38 -3.96 -4.24
C ARG A 179 -17.82 -4.19 -3.80
N PHE A 180 -18.04 -5.24 -2.99
CA PHE A 180 -19.37 -5.73 -2.63
C PHE A 180 -19.60 -5.93 -1.12
N ASP A 181 -18.69 -5.47 -0.27
CA ASP A 181 -18.70 -5.72 1.18
C ASP A 181 -19.92 -5.05 1.85
N ASP A 182 -20.05 -3.72 1.72
CA ASP A 182 -21.15 -2.92 2.32
C ASP A 182 -22.01 -2.20 1.26
N GLY A 183 -22.33 -2.93 0.18
CA GLY A 183 -23.13 -2.41 -0.93
C GLY A 183 -22.44 -2.59 -2.27
N VAL A 184 -22.57 -1.62 -3.17
CA VAL A 184 -21.87 -1.61 -4.47
C VAL A 184 -21.02 -0.35 -4.53
N HIS A 185 -19.69 -0.52 -4.49
CA HIS A 185 -18.74 0.60 -4.48
C HIS A 185 -17.95 0.68 -5.78
N SER A 186 -17.94 1.84 -6.44
CA SER A 186 -17.02 2.12 -7.55
C SER A 186 -15.62 2.45 -7.02
N PHE A 187 -14.59 2.00 -7.73
CA PHE A 187 -13.21 2.39 -7.43
C PHE A 187 -12.79 3.59 -8.26
N ASP A 188 -11.90 4.40 -7.70
CA ASP A 188 -11.25 5.48 -8.44
C ASP A 188 -10.35 4.92 -9.54
N GLN A 189 -10.32 5.63 -10.66
CA GLN A 189 -9.53 5.27 -11.84
C GLN A 189 -8.27 6.13 -11.86
N SER A 190 -7.14 5.57 -12.29
CA SER A 190 -5.86 6.27 -12.23
C SER A 190 -5.81 7.48 -13.16
N ASN A 191 -6.30 7.34 -14.39
CA ASN A 191 -6.26 8.38 -15.41
C ASN A 191 -7.28 8.10 -16.53
N LEU A 192 -8.44 8.75 -16.45
CA LEU A 192 -9.50 8.66 -17.46
C LEU A 192 -9.11 9.26 -18.81
N ALA A 193 -8.25 10.29 -18.85
CA ALA A 193 -7.78 10.87 -20.10
C ALA A 193 -6.86 9.89 -20.85
N PHE A 194 -6.02 9.17 -20.12
CA PHE A 194 -5.20 8.09 -20.68
C PHE A 194 -6.06 6.92 -21.17
N SER A 195 -7.13 6.60 -20.43
CA SER A 195 -8.11 5.60 -20.87
C SER A 195 -8.77 5.99 -22.19
N ALA A 196 -9.17 7.25 -22.32
CA ALA A 196 -9.77 7.79 -23.54
C ALA A 196 -8.80 7.76 -24.74
N LEU A 197 -7.52 8.08 -24.52
CA LEU A 197 -6.47 7.89 -25.53
C LEU A 197 -6.39 6.41 -25.97
N GLY A 198 -6.46 5.48 -25.02
CA GLY A 198 -6.52 4.05 -25.30
C GLY A 198 -7.68 3.67 -26.23
N VAL A 199 -8.89 4.16 -25.95
CA VAL A 199 -10.06 3.94 -26.81
C VAL A 199 -9.87 4.50 -28.21
N PHE A 200 -9.27 5.68 -28.37
CA PHE A 200 -8.96 6.23 -29.69
C PHE A 200 -7.97 5.38 -30.48
N LEU A 201 -6.93 4.84 -29.82
CA LEU A 201 -5.96 3.94 -30.46
C LEU A 201 -6.62 2.61 -30.86
N ILE A 202 -7.45 2.04 -29.99
CA ILE A 202 -8.25 0.84 -30.28
C ILE A 202 -9.19 1.10 -31.48
N TRP A 203 -9.85 2.25 -31.50
CA TRP A 203 -10.76 2.63 -32.58
C TRP A 203 -10.04 2.80 -33.92
N LEU A 204 -8.84 3.42 -33.92
CA LEU A 204 -7.97 3.48 -35.08
C LEU A 204 -7.56 2.08 -35.56
N GLY A 205 -7.18 1.19 -34.64
CA GLY A 205 -6.83 -0.19 -34.97
C GLY A 205 -8.00 -0.98 -35.55
N TRP A 206 -9.23 -0.66 -35.15
CA TRP A 206 -10.45 -1.29 -35.68
C TRP A 206 -10.67 -1.06 -37.18
N ILE A 207 -10.10 0.01 -37.74
CA ILE A 207 -10.08 0.24 -39.19
C ILE A 207 -9.34 -0.90 -39.88
N GLY A 208 -8.19 -1.31 -39.36
CA GLY A 208 -7.44 -2.46 -39.85
C GLY A 208 -8.10 -3.79 -39.49
N PHE A 209 -8.70 -3.89 -38.30
CA PHE A 209 -9.37 -5.11 -37.84
C PHE A 209 -10.51 -5.53 -38.79
N ASN A 210 -11.47 -4.63 -39.01
CA ASN A 210 -12.60 -4.93 -39.91
C ASN A 210 -12.21 -4.77 -41.38
N GLY A 211 -11.52 -3.68 -41.74
CA GLY A 211 -11.14 -3.43 -43.13
C GLY A 211 -10.16 -4.47 -43.69
N GLY A 212 -9.21 -4.94 -42.87
CA GLY A 212 -8.29 -6.02 -43.23
C GLY A 212 -8.98 -7.36 -43.42
N SER A 213 -10.09 -7.61 -42.72
CA SER A 213 -10.87 -8.86 -42.82
C SER A 213 -11.58 -9.05 -44.17
N VAL A 214 -11.60 -8.02 -45.04
CA VAL A 214 -11.98 -8.16 -46.45
C VAL A 214 -10.92 -8.96 -47.24
N LEU A 215 -9.68 -8.99 -46.75
CA LEU A 215 -8.51 -9.63 -47.38
C LEU A 215 -8.19 -9.09 -48.79
N ALA A 216 -8.67 -7.88 -49.09
CA ALA A 216 -8.44 -7.16 -50.34
C ALA A 216 -8.68 -5.66 -50.14
N LEU A 217 -8.14 -4.82 -51.03
CA LEU A 217 -8.41 -3.38 -51.05
C LEU A 217 -9.36 -3.02 -52.19
N ASN A 218 -10.66 -2.92 -51.88
CA ASN A 218 -11.70 -2.63 -52.87
C ASN A 218 -12.87 -1.82 -52.26
N ALA A 219 -13.97 -1.65 -53.00
CA ALA A 219 -15.13 -0.89 -52.56
C ALA A 219 -15.79 -1.46 -51.28
N VAL A 220 -15.74 -2.78 -51.08
CA VAL A 220 -16.24 -3.43 -49.86
C VAL A 220 -15.41 -3.02 -48.66
N THR A 221 -14.09 -2.94 -48.80
CA THR A 221 -13.17 -2.42 -47.77
C THR A 221 -13.57 -1.03 -47.30
N GLY A 222 -13.86 -0.12 -48.24
CA GLY A 222 -14.31 1.24 -47.92
C GLY A 222 -15.64 1.25 -47.14
N LEU A 223 -16.62 0.44 -47.56
CA LEU A 223 -17.91 0.32 -46.88
C LEU A 223 -17.77 -0.25 -45.48
N VAL A 224 -16.97 -1.31 -45.32
CA VAL A 224 -16.70 -1.96 -44.03
C VAL A 224 -16.09 -0.97 -43.03
N ILE A 225 -15.11 -0.18 -43.47
CA ILE A 225 -14.49 0.85 -42.63
C ILE A 225 -15.53 1.91 -42.22
N LEU A 226 -16.33 2.40 -43.17
CA LEU A 226 -17.38 3.38 -42.88
C LEU A 226 -18.39 2.85 -41.86
N ASN A 227 -18.89 1.63 -42.06
CA ASN A 227 -19.84 0.99 -41.15
C ASN A 227 -19.24 0.80 -39.75
N THR A 228 -17.96 0.46 -39.68
CA THR A 228 -17.22 0.33 -38.40
C THR A 228 -17.22 1.64 -37.62
N LEU A 229 -16.89 2.76 -38.29
CA LEU A 229 -16.87 4.08 -37.66
C LEU A 229 -18.28 4.54 -37.24
N ILE A 230 -19.29 4.32 -38.09
CA ILE A 230 -20.68 4.67 -37.78
C ILE A 230 -21.19 3.91 -36.56
N ALA A 231 -20.93 2.60 -36.48
CA ALA A 231 -21.35 1.78 -35.35
C ALA A 231 -20.66 2.22 -34.04
N GLY A 232 -19.35 2.50 -34.07
CA GLY A 232 -18.63 3.05 -32.92
C GLY A 232 -19.18 4.40 -32.45
N CYS A 233 -19.43 5.33 -33.37
CA CYS A 233 -20.08 6.60 -33.08
C CYS A 233 -21.48 6.41 -32.46
N SER A 234 -22.29 5.53 -33.04
CA SER A 234 -23.65 5.28 -32.54
C SER A 234 -23.64 4.68 -31.14
N GLY A 235 -22.79 3.69 -30.89
CA GLY A 235 -22.63 3.08 -29.57
C GLY A 235 -22.18 4.08 -28.51
N GLY A 236 -21.23 4.97 -28.85
CA GLY A 236 -20.78 6.05 -27.99
C GLY A 236 -21.86 7.08 -27.67
N LEU A 237 -22.67 7.47 -28.66
CA LEU A 237 -23.81 8.38 -28.46
C LEU A 237 -24.90 7.75 -27.58
N VAL A 238 -25.18 6.47 -27.75
CA VAL A 238 -26.11 5.74 -26.87
C VAL A 238 -25.56 5.66 -25.45
N GLY A 239 -24.27 5.37 -25.28
CA GLY A 239 -23.60 5.38 -23.98
C GLY A 239 -23.68 6.75 -23.30
N LEU A 240 -23.47 7.82 -24.07
CA LEU A 240 -23.62 9.21 -23.61
C LEU A 240 -25.05 9.50 -23.12
N VAL A 241 -26.05 9.18 -23.93
CA VAL A 241 -27.45 9.51 -23.64
C VAL A 241 -27.98 8.64 -22.50
N LEU A 242 -27.88 7.32 -22.62
CA LEU A 242 -28.43 6.39 -21.62
C LEU A 242 -27.65 6.43 -20.31
N GLY A 243 -26.32 6.55 -20.36
CA GLY A 243 -25.48 6.74 -19.18
C GLY A 243 -25.90 7.98 -18.40
N ARG A 244 -26.05 9.12 -19.09
CA ARG A 244 -26.55 10.36 -18.47
C ARG A 244 -27.96 10.21 -17.90
N LEU A 245 -28.87 9.55 -18.61
CA LEU A 245 -30.25 9.36 -18.13
C LEU A 245 -30.29 8.50 -16.85
N SER A 246 -29.40 7.52 -16.75
CA SER A 246 -29.27 6.66 -15.57
C SER A 246 -28.66 7.40 -14.38
N THR A 247 -27.54 8.09 -14.58
CA THR A 247 -26.74 8.63 -13.46
C THR A 247 -26.85 10.13 -13.25
N ARG A 248 -27.57 10.84 -14.11
CA ARG A 248 -27.80 12.31 -14.10
C ARG A 248 -26.58 13.18 -14.42
N TYR A 249 -25.40 12.60 -14.64
CA TYR A 249 -24.19 13.29 -15.10
C TYR A 249 -23.50 12.49 -16.22
N TYR A 250 -22.59 13.14 -16.97
CA TYR A 250 -21.88 12.51 -18.07
C TYR A 250 -20.71 11.66 -17.55
N GLN A 251 -20.80 10.35 -17.69
CA GLN A 251 -19.72 9.42 -17.33
C GLN A 251 -18.87 9.09 -18.55
N VAL A 252 -17.56 9.31 -18.43
CA VAL A 252 -16.59 9.02 -19.50
C VAL A 252 -16.59 7.52 -19.84
N ASN A 253 -16.66 6.65 -18.83
CA ASN A 253 -16.67 5.20 -19.04
C ASN A 253 -17.85 4.70 -19.87
N ASP A 254 -19.06 5.23 -19.65
CA ASP A 254 -20.22 4.79 -20.42
C ASP A 254 -20.13 5.22 -21.90
N ILE A 255 -19.50 6.36 -22.17
CA ILE A 255 -19.22 6.80 -23.55
C ILE A 255 -18.15 5.90 -24.18
N MET A 256 -17.03 5.70 -23.48
CA MET A 256 -15.90 4.87 -23.93
C MET A 256 -16.34 3.43 -24.22
N ASN A 257 -16.98 2.77 -23.26
CA ASN A 257 -17.48 1.41 -23.40
C ASN A 257 -18.66 1.34 -24.40
N GLY A 258 -19.43 2.41 -24.55
CA GLY A 258 -20.41 2.56 -25.63
C GLY A 258 -19.77 2.51 -27.02
N VAL A 259 -18.67 3.25 -27.23
CA VAL A 259 -17.91 3.19 -28.50
C VAL A 259 -17.39 1.78 -28.75
N LEU A 260 -16.72 1.18 -27.76
CA LEU A 260 -16.13 -0.15 -27.88
C LEU A 260 -17.19 -1.23 -28.15
N SER A 261 -18.31 -1.22 -27.43
CA SER A 261 -19.40 -2.19 -27.64
C SER A 261 -20.07 -2.03 -29.01
N GLY A 262 -20.19 -0.81 -29.53
CA GLY A 262 -20.66 -0.57 -30.89
C GLY A 262 -19.71 -1.14 -31.95
N LEU A 263 -18.39 -0.98 -31.76
CA LEU A 263 -17.36 -1.57 -32.60
C LEU A 263 -17.36 -3.10 -32.53
N VAL A 264 -17.48 -3.67 -31.32
CA VAL A 264 -17.60 -5.12 -31.12
C VAL A 264 -18.83 -5.67 -31.85
N ALA A 265 -20.00 -5.03 -31.74
CA ALA A 265 -21.23 -5.55 -32.33
C ALA A 265 -21.21 -5.57 -33.87
N ILE A 266 -20.68 -4.54 -34.53
CA ILE A 266 -20.65 -4.50 -36.00
C ILE A 266 -19.64 -5.48 -36.61
N THR A 267 -18.68 -5.96 -35.82
CA THR A 267 -17.56 -6.81 -36.27
C THR A 267 -18.01 -8.12 -36.94
N ALA A 268 -19.16 -8.70 -36.56
CA ALA A 268 -19.71 -9.91 -37.18
C ALA A 268 -20.24 -9.68 -38.60
N CYS A 269 -20.66 -8.47 -38.92
CA CYS A 269 -21.51 -8.21 -40.09
C CYS A 269 -21.19 -6.91 -40.83
N ALA A 270 -20.03 -6.28 -40.58
CA ALA A 270 -19.66 -5.01 -41.20
C ALA A 270 -19.71 -5.02 -42.74
N HIS A 271 -19.46 -6.19 -43.36
CA HIS A 271 -19.52 -6.40 -44.80
C HIS A 271 -20.94 -6.56 -45.37
N LEU A 272 -21.92 -6.97 -44.55
CA LEU A 272 -23.33 -7.13 -44.93
C LEU A 272 -24.15 -5.88 -44.62
N ALA A 273 -23.71 -5.10 -43.63
CA ALA A 273 -24.46 -3.96 -43.15
C ALA A 273 -24.51 -2.81 -44.18
N THR A 274 -25.67 -2.17 -44.26
CA THR A 274 -25.76 -0.77 -44.72
C THR A 274 -25.35 0.17 -43.60
N SER A 275 -25.00 1.41 -43.92
CA SER A 275 -24.67 2.43 -42.92
C SER A 275 -25.80 2.68 -41.90
N SER A 276 -27.06 2.60 -42.32
CA SER A 276 -28.21 2.70 -41.42
C SER A 276 -28.31 1.51 -40.46
N SER A 277 -28.12 0.28 -40.97
CA SER A 277 -28.08 -0.90 -40.11
C SER A 277 -26.86 -0.90 -39.17
N ALA A 278 -25.70 -0.41 -39.63
CA ALA A 278 -24.50 -0.29 -38.80
C ALA A 278 -24.71 0.65 -37.61
N MET A 279 -25.43 1.77 -37.82
CA MET A 279 -25.87 2.66 -36.74
C MET A 279 -26.76 1.91 -35.73
N ILE A 280 -27.78 1.17 -36.19
CA ILE A 280 -28.68 0.41 -35.30
C ILE A 280 -27.90 -0.65 -34.52
N ILE A 281 -27.02 -1.40 -35.17
CA ILE A 281 -26.20 -2.44 -34.54
C ILE A 281 -25.26 -1.84 -33.50
N GLY A 282 -24.64 -0.70 -33.79
CA GLY A 282 -23.82 0.04 -32.83
C GLY A 282 -24.62 0.45 -31.58
N ALA A 283 -25.84 0.96 -31.78
CA ALA A 283 -26.74 1.30 -30.68
C ALA A 283 -27.15 0.07 -29.84
N LEU A 284 -27.50 -1.04 -30.50
CA LEU A 284 -27.84 -2.29 -29.82
C LEU A 284 -26.67 -2.88 -29.03
N GLY A 285 -25.45 -2.79 -29.56
CA GLY A 285 -24.23 -3.20 -28.86
C GLY A 285 -24.05 -2.44 -27.54
N SER A 286 -24.23 -1.11 -27.55
CA SER A 286 -24.14 -0.27 -26.35
C SER A 286 -25.26 -0.55 -25.33
N ILE A 287 -26.48 -0.82 -25.80
CA ILE A 287 -27.58 -1.26 -24.93
C ILE A 287 -27.25 -2.62 -24.28
N ALA A 288 -26.72 -3.57 -25.05
CA ALA A 288 -26.33 -4.88 -24.54
C ALA A 288 -25.20 -4.78 -23.51
N TYR A 289 -24.22 -3.90 -23.72
CA TYR A 289 -23.19 -3.55 -22.73
C TYR A 289 -23.83 -3.06 -21.41
N LEU A 290 -24.73 -2.09 -21.46
CA LEU A 290 -25.38 -1.54 -20.26
C LEU A 290 -26.20 -2.60 -19.49
N ILE A 291 -26.88 -3.48 -20.22
CA ILE A 291 -27.58 -4.63 -19.65
C ILE A 291 -26.59 -5.58 -18.99
N GLY A 292 -25.51 -5.96 -19.69
CA GLY A 292 -24.48 -6.85 -19.17
C GLY A 292 -23.82 -6.33 -17.90
N LYS A 293 -23.45 -5.04 -17.89
CA LYS A 293 -22.94 -4.33 -16.71
C LYS A 293 -23.90 -4.44 -15.51
N SER A 294 -25.18 -4.18 -15.75
CA SER A 294 -26.21 -4.27 -14.72
C SER A 294 -26.41 -5.70 -14.20
N VAL A 295 -26.36 -6.70 -15.09
CA VAL A 295 -26.45 -8.13 -14.74
C VAL A 295 -25.27 -8.55 -13.87
N LEU A 296 -24.03 -8.21 -14.25
CA LEU A 296 -22.84 -8.56 -13.46
C LEU A 296 -22.89 -7.94 -12.06
N ILE A 297 -23.25 -6.66 -11.94
CA ILE A 297 -23.41 -6.00 -10.63
C ILE A 297 -24.49 -6.71 -9.79
N LYS A 298 -25.64 -7.05 -10.39
CA LYS A 298 -26.73 -7.76 -9.68
C LYS A 298 -26.28 -9.14 -9.20
N LEU A 299 -25.43 -9.83 -9.95
CA LEU A 299 -24.87 -11.13 -9.60
C LEU A 299 -23.61 -11.04 -8.71
N ARG A 300 -23.20 -9.83 -8.31
CA ARG A 300 -21.96 -9.58 -7.56
C ARG A 300 -20.71 -10.14 -8.25
N ILE A 301 -20.68 -10.08 -9.58
CA ILE A 301 -19.53 -10.41 -10.40
C ILE A 301 -18.77 -9.11 -10.70
N ASP A 302 -17.51 -9.06 -10.31
CA ASP A 302 -16.68 -7.87 -10.45
C ASP A 302 -15.76 -7.98 -11.68
N ASP A 303 -16.11 -7.24 -12.72
CA ASP A 303 -15.24 -6.99 -13.86
C ASP A 303 -14.51 -5.65 -13.63
N ALA A 304 -13.19 -5.62 -13.76
CA ALA A 304 -12.44 -4.43 -13.38
C ALA A 304 -12.69 -3.22 -14.29
N ILE A 305 -12.98 -3.46 -15.57
CA ILE A 305 -13.14 -2.41 -16.60
C ILE A 305 -14.39 -2.58 -17.47
N ASP A 306 -15.31 -3.47 -17.11
CA ASP A 306 -16.47 -3.89 -17.89
C ASP A 306 -16.11 -4.62 -19.22
N ALA A 307 -15.02 -5.38 -19.24
CA ALA A 307 -14.57 -6.13 -20.42
C ALA A 307 -15.59 -7.19 -20.88
N VAL A 308 -16.17 -7.96 -19.96
CA VAL A 308 -17.20 -8.98 -20.25
C VAL A 308 -18.44 -8.32 -20.86
N PRO A 309 -19.07 -7.29 -20.28
CA PRO A 309 -20.16 -6.56 -20.93
C PRO A 309 -19.84 -6.04 -22.34
N VAL A 310 -18.66 -5.44 -22.53
CA VAL A 310 -18.26 -4.87 -23.84
C VAL A 310 -18.05 -5.96 -24.87
N HIS A 311 -17.37 -7.06 -24.53
CA HIS A 311 -16.94 -8.05 -25.50
C HIS A 311 -17.91 -9.23 -25.63
N LEU A 312 -18.49 -9.72 -24.53
CA LEU A 312 -19.41 -10.85 -24.55
C LEU A 312 -20.83 -10.44 -24.94
N PHE A 313 -21.43 -9.48 -24.22
CA PHE A 313 -22.84 -9.11 -24.45
C PHE A 313 -23.01 -8.41 -25.79
N ALA A 314 -22.13 -7.46 -26.12
CA ALA A 314 -22.16 -6.81 -27.43
C ALA A 314 -21.73 -7.76 -28.55
N GLY A 315 -20.79 -8.68 -28.29
CA GLY A 315 -20.35 -9.70 -29.26
C GLY A 315 -21.49 -10.64 -29.66
N ILE A 316 -22.19 -11.21 -28.68
CA ILE A 316 -23.41 -12.01 -28.89
C ILE A 316 -24.46 -11.22 -29.67
N THR A 317 -24.70 -9.96 -29.28
CA THR A 317 -25.68 -9.09 -29.95
C THR A 317 -25.32 -8.87 -31.42
N GLY A 318 -24.04 -8.59 -31.71
CA GLY A 318 -23.54 -8.41 -33.06
C GLY A 318 -23.67 -9.67 -33.93
N THR A 319 -23.31 -10.82 -33.37
CA THR A 319 -23.42 -12.12 -34.05
C THR A 319 -24.88 -12.49 -34.34
N LEU A 320 -25.81 -12.23 -33.41
CA LEU A 320 -27.24 -12.41 -33.68
C LEU A 320 -27.78 -11.41 -34.72
N ALA A 321 -27.25 -10.19 -34.78
CA ALA A 321 -27.68 -9.18 -35.74
C ALA A 321 -27.44 -9.61 -37.20
N VAL A 322 -26.46 -10.49 -37.46
CA VAL A 322 -26.16 -11.05 -38.78
C VAL A 322 -27.42 -11.65 -39.43
N ALA A 323 -28.25 -12.35 -38.65
CA ALA A 323 -29.44 -13.01 -39.17
C ALA A 323 -30.49 -12.03 -39.71
N PHE A 324 -30.46 -10.76 -39.31
CA PHE A 324 -31.38 -9.73 -39.80
C PHE A 324 -30.84 -8.96 -41.01
N LEU A 325 -29.65 -9.34 -41.50
CA LEU A 325 -29.01 -8.74 -42.68
C LEU A 325 -29.00 -9.69 -43.89
N VAL A 326 -29.44 -10.94 -43.71
CA VAL A 326 -29.67 -11.89 -44.81
C VAL A 326 -31.09 -11.72 -45.38
N GLN A 327 -31.42 -12.50 -46.41
CA GLN A 327 -32.76 -12.48 -47.01
C GLN A 327 -33.84 -12.86 -45.98
N PRO A 328 -35.04 -12.24 -46.01
CA PRO A 328 -36.09 -12.47 -45.00
C PRO A 328 -36.45 -13.94 -44.77
N GLU A 329 -36.41 -14.76 -45.81
CA GLU A 329 -36.74 -16.18 -45.76
C GLU A 329 -35.70 -17.01 -45.00
N GLN A 330 -34.47 -16.50 -44.86
CA GLN A 330 -33.34 -17.18 -44.23
C GLN A 330 -33.12 -16.76 -42.78
N ILE A 331 -33.88 -15.78 -42.24
CA ILE A 331 -33.65 -15.22 -40.90
C ILE A 331 -33.64 -16.31 -39.82
N LEU A 332 -34.62 -17.21 -39.82
CA LEU A 332 -34.73 -18.25 -38.78
C LEU A 332 -33.57 -19.24 -38.84
N GLN A 333 -33.21 -19.69 -40.05
CA GLN A 333 -32.09 -20.58 -40.28
C GLN A 333 -30.77 -19.91 -39.89
N GLN A 334 -30.59 -18.64 -40.26
CA GLN A 334 -29.39 -17.90 -39.92
C GLN A 334 -29.31 -17.66 -38.41
N LEU A 335 -30.42 -17.37 -37.71
CA LEU A 335 -30.43 -17.29 -36.24
C LEU A 335 -29.98 -18.61 -35.59
N GLU A 336 -30.43 -19.76 -36.12
CA GLU A 336 -29.99 -21.07 -35.63
C GLU A 336 -28.48 -21.26 -35.80
N TYR A 337 -27.92 -20.91 -36.96
CA TYR A 337 -26.48 -21.00 -37.21
C TYR A 337 -25.68 -20.08 -36.29
N GLN A 338 -26.14 -18.84 -36.10
CA GLN A 338 -25.50 -17.87 -35.21
C GLN A 338 -25.54 -18.33 -33.75
N LEU A 339 -26.68 -18.83 -33.28
CA LEU A 339 -26.81 -19.40 -31.93
C LEU A 339 -25.91 -20.62 -31.74
N THR A 340 -25.84 -21.50 -32.73
CA THR A 340 -24.95 -22.67 -32.71
C THR A 340 -23.49 -22.25 -32.56
N GLY A 341 -23.04 -21.25 -33.34
CA GLY A 341 -21.69 -20.70 -33.22
C GLY A 341 -21.43 -20.08 -31.84
N ILE A 342 -22.33 -19.21 -31.36
CA ILE A 342 -22.21 -18.57 -30.03
C ILE A 342 -22.10 -19.63 -28.92
N ILE A 343 -22.97 -20.64 -28.94
CA ILE A 343 -23.03 -21.67 -27.89
C ILE A 343 -21.79 -22.56 -27.94
N THR A 344 -21.40 -23.03 -29.13
CA THR A 344 -20.26 -23.98 -29.26
C THR A 344 -18.92 -23.31 -28.99
N ILE A 345 -18.69 -22.11 -29.52
CA ILE A 345 -17.48 -21.32 -29.26
C ILE A 345 -17.44 -20.88 -27.80
N GLY A 346 -18.59 -20.48 -27.25
CA GLY A 346 -18.73 -20.12 -25.83
C GLY A 346 -18.48 -21.30 -24.90
N ALA A 347 -19.00 -22.48 -25.22
CA ALA A 347 -18.78 -23.70 -24.43
C ALA A 347 -17.31 -24.11 -24.42
N LEU A 348 -16.60 -24.03 -25.55
CA LEU A 348 -15.16 -24.25 -25.60
C LEU A 348 -14.42 -23.20 -24.77
N SER A 349 -14.69 -21.92 -25.02
CA SER A 349 -13.95 -20.80 -24.42
C SER A 349 -14.13 -20.73 -22.91
N PHE A 350 -15.38 -20.78 -22.45
CA PHE A 350 -15.70 -20.80 -21.02
C PHE A 350 -15.28 -22.12 -20.39
N GLY A 351 -15.60 -23.25 -21.00
CA GLY A 351 -15.38 -24.59 -20.43
C GLY A 351 -13.90 -24.91 -20.25
N VAL A 352 -13.08 -24.73 -21.28
CA VAL A 352 -11.63 -24.98 -21.21
C VAL A 352 -10.98 -24.04 -20.20
N THR A 353 -11.29 -22.74 -20.26
CA THR A 353 -10.75 -21.76 -19.32
C THR A 353 -11.16 -22.09 -17.89
N TYR A 354 -12.43 -22.37 -17.63
CA TYR A 354 -12.95 -22.64 -16.29
C TYR A 354 -12.34 -23.92 -15.70
N VAL A 355 -12.29 -25.01 -16.48
CA VAL A 355 -11.75 -26.29 -16.00
C VAL A 355 -10.26 -26.19 -15.72
N LEU A 356 -9.46 -25.69 -16.68
CA LEU A 356 -8.01 -25.60 -16.51
C LEU A 356 -7.62 -24.64 -15.39
N LEU A 357 -8.25 -23.46 -15.32
CA LEU A 357 -7.98 -22.51 -14.25
C LEU A 357 -8.46 -23.01 -12.89
N SER A 358 -9.56 -23.77 -12.81
CA SER A 358 -10.00 -24.38 -11.55
C SER A 358 -9.00 -25.42 -11.04
N ILE A 359 -8.47 -26.27 -11.94
CA ILE A 359 -7.42 -27.23 -11.62
C ILE A 359 -6.17 -26.50 -11.15
N ILE A 360 -5.72 -25.49 -11.89
CA ILE A 360 -4.54 -24.70 -11.51
C ILE A 360 -4.76 -24.01 -10.16
N ASN A 361 -5.91 -23.37 -9.94
CA ASN A 361 -6.24 -22.67 -8.70
C ASN A 361 -6.30 -23.57 -7.47
N HIS A 362 -6.53 -24.87 -7.67
CA HIS A 362 -6.47 -25.87 -6.60
C HIS A 362 -5.04 -26.05 -6.09
N PHE A 363 -4.03 -26.08 -6.97
CA PHE A 363 -2.62 -26.29 -6.62
C PHE A 363 -1.85 -24.97 -6.40
N PHE A 364 -2.14 -23.97 -7.22
CA PHE A 364 -1.50 -22.66 -7.26
C PHE A 364 -2.56 -21.57 -7.30
N LYS A 365 -2.77 -20.90 -6.16
CA LYS A 365 -3.75 -19.82 -6.05
C LYS A 365 -3.51 -18.74 -7.11
N LEU A 366 -4.52 -18.48 -7.94
CA LEU A 366 -4.46 -17.50 -9.03
C LEU A 366 -4.53 -16.06 -8.53
N ARG A 367 -5.27 -15.85 -7.42
CA ARG A 367 -5.39 -14.56 -6.74
C ARG A 367 -4.15 -14.27 -5.89
N VAL A 368 -3.75 -13.01 -5.82
CA VAL A 368 -2.74 -12.53 -4.86
C VAL A 368 -3.25 -12.62 -3.42
N SER A 369 -2.36 -12.43 -2.44
CA SER A 369 -2.79 -12.36 -1.05
C SER A 369 -3.63 -11.09 -0.81
N GLU A 370 -4.47 -11.12 0.23
CA GLU A 370 -5.27 -9.95 0.64
C GLU A 370 -4.40 -8.73 0.92
N THR A 371 -3.27 -8.94 1.60
CA THR A 371 -2.28 -7.88 1.86
C THR A 371 -1.71 -7.30 0.57
N ASP A 372 -1.39 -8.13 -0.41
CA ASP A 372 -0.83 -7.67 -1.68
C ASP A 372 -1.85 -6.89 -2.52
N GLU A 373 -3.12 -7.31 -2.50
CA GLU A 373 -4.21 -6.61 -3.19
C GLU A 373 -4.48 -5.24 -2.54
N ILE A 374 -4.37 -5.14 -1.21
CA ILE A 374 -4.50 -3.87 -0.48
C ILE A 374 -3.31 -2.95 -0.78
N LEU A 375 -2.08 -3.45 -0.74
CA LEU A 375 -0.87 -2.66 -1.03
C LEU A 375 -0.79 -2.22 -2.50
N GLY A 376 -1.22 -3.07 -3.43
CA GLY A 376 -1.18 -2.83 -4.87
C GLY A 376 -0.05 -3.57 -5.58
N LEU A 377 -0.37 -4.08 -6.76
CA LEU A 377 0.48 -5.01 -7.50
C LEU A 377 1.74 -4.36 -8.10
N ASN A 378 1.73 -3.03 -8.31
CA ASN A 378 2.93 -2.32 -8.75
C ASN A 378 4.09 -2.57 -7.79
N VAL A 379 3.83 -2.53 -6.48
CA VAL A 379 4.86 -2.72 -5.47
C VAL A 379 5.10 -4.20 -5.21
N THR A 380 4.03 -4.97 -4.96
CA THR A 380 4.18 -6.32 -4.42
C THR A 380 4.70 -7.33 -5.44
N GLU A 381 4.39 -7.15 -6.73
CA GLU A 381 4.90 -8.03 -7.79
C GLU A 381 6.09 -7.42 -8.56
N HIS A 382 6.11 -6.10 -8.74
CA HIS A 382 7.08 -5.45 -9.64
C HIS A 382 8.10 -4.56 -8.93
N LYS A 383 7.97 -4.36 -7.60
CA LYS A 383 8.80 -3.42 -6.83
C LYS A 383 8.83 -2.01 -7.43
N ALA A 384 7.81 -1.68 -8.22
CA ALA A 384 7.64 -0.38 -8.81
C ALA A 384 6.86 0.48 -7.81
N SER A 385 7.60 1.21 -6.98
CA SER A 385 7.01 2.15 -6.04
C SER A 385 6.66 3.47 -6.74
N THR A 386 5.66 4.14 -6.20
CA THR A 386 5.46 5.58 -6.45
C THR A 386 6.04 6.34 -5.28
N SER A 387 6.45 7.59 -5.50
CA SER A 387 7.02 8.42 -4.43
C SER A 387 6.07 8.56 -3.23
N MET A 388 4.75 8.54 -3.47
CA MET A 388 3.72 8.54 -2.43
C MET A 388 3.67 7.24 -1.63
N TYR A 389 3.88 6.10 -2.29
CA TYR A 389 3.98 4.82 -1.60
C TYR A 389 5.24 4.76 -0.73
N ASP A 390 6.38 5.18 -1.27
CA ASP A 390 7.65 5.17 -0.51
C ASP A 390 7.57 6.06 0.72
N LEU A 391 6.92 7.22 0.61
CA LEU A 391 6.62 8.08 1.74
C LEU A 391 5.74 7.38 2.78
N ALA A 392 4.60 6.80 2.38
CA ALA A 392 3.69 6.12 3.29
C ALA A 392 4.35 4.92 3.99
N SER A 393 5.15 4.14 3.25
CA SER A 393 5.94 3.02 3.78
C SER A 393 6.95 3.49 4.81
N ALA A 394 7.73 4.53 4.50
CA ALA A 394 8.71 5.10 5.42
C ALA A 394 8.05 5.67 6.70
N MET A 395 6.89 6.33 6.58
CA MET A 395 6.12 6.82 7.73
C MET A 395 5.64 5.66 8.62
N ASN A 396 5.15 4.57 8.04
CA ASN A 396 4.70 3.39 8.77
C ASN A 396 5.86 2.67 9.47
N ILE A 397 7.04 2.59 8.83
CA ILE A 397 8.25 2.03 9.44
C ILE A 397 8.65 2.86 10.66
N GLN A 398 8.71 4.19 10.54
CA GLN A 398 9.00 5.06 11.69
C GLN A 398 7.99 4.92 12.82
N ALA A 399 6.70 4.85 12.49
CA ALA A 399 5.65 4.67 13.50
C ALA A 399 5.78 3.33 14.25
N LYS A 400 6.14 2.25 13.54
CA LYS A 400 6.36 0.93 14.16
C LYS A 400 7.63 0.86 14.99
N GLU A 401 8.72 1.44 14.48
CA GLU A 401 10.02 1.46 15.18
C GLU A 401 10.06 2.49 16.31
N GLN A 402 9.11 3.43 16.33
CA GLN A 402 9.09 4.59 17.22
C GLN A 402 10.37 5.46 17.13
N ASP A 403 11.08 5.38 16.00
CA ASP A 403 12.29 6.13 15.71
C ASP A 403 11.97 7.30 14.76
N PHE A 404 11.63 8.45 15.34
CA PHE A 404 11.35 9.69 14.60
C PHE A 404 12.60 10.54 14.37
N SER A 405 13.80 10.07 14.76
CA SER A 405 15.04 10.84 14.65
C SER A 405 15.52 11.00 13.20
N LYS A 406 15.15 10.04 12.34
CA LYS A 406 15.56 10.01 10.93
C LYS A 406 14.61 10.85 10.09
N LYS A 407 15.16 11.50 9.06
CA LYS A 407 14.33 12.15 8.03
C LYS A 407 13.88 11.13 7.01
N ILE A 408 12.62 11.22 6.58
CA ILE A 408 12.16 10.48 5.42
C ILE A 408 12.67 11.20 4.18
N LEU A 409 13.48 10.50 3.40
CA LEU A 409 14.01 10.99 2.13
C LEU A 409 13.06 10.55 1.02
N VAL A 410 12.54 11.54 0.29
CA VAL A 410 11.73 11.33 -0.90
C VAL A 410 12.38 12.10 -2.05
N GLU A 411 12.28 11.57 -3.26
CA GLU A 411 12.86 12.18 -4.45
C GLU A 411 12.42 13.65 -4.59
N PRO A 412 13.37 14.60 -4.76
CA PRO A 412 13.06 16.01 -4.98
C PRO A 412 12.13 16.20 -6.18
N GLN A 413 11.14 17.08 -6.05
CA GLN A 413 10.13 17.38 -7.09
C GLN A 413 9.13 16.26 -7.43
N SER A 414 9.12 15.18 -6.66
CA SER A 414 8.00 14.22 -6.71
C SER A 414 6.75 14.78 -6.02
N ASP A 415 5.58 14.24 -6.36
CA ASP A 415 4.29 14.60 -5.74
C ASP A 415 4.30 14.39 -4.21
N ALA A 416 5.14 13.47 -3.73
CA ALA A 416 5.31 13.16 -2.32
C ALA A 416 6.31 14.07 -1.59
N TYR A 417 7.16 14.80 -2.32
CA TYR A 417 8.20 15.64 -1.73
C TYR A 417 7.62 16.70 -0.77
N LEU A 418 6.51 17.31 -1.16
CA LEU A 418 5.85 18.34 -0.36
C LEU A 418 5.35 17.77 0.97
N ILE A 419 4.69 16.61 0.94
CA ILE A 419 4.17 15.94 2.13
C ILE A 419 5.32 15.45 3.01
N ALA A 420 6.37 14.86 2.42
CA ALA A 420 7.57 14.43 3.14
C ALA A 420 8.24 15.60 3.87
N THR A 421 8.30 16.77 3.23
CA THR A 421 8.87 17.99 3.82
C THR A 421 8.06 18.42 5.04
N TYR A 422 6.73 18.50 4.93
CA TYR A 422 5.87 18.84 6.07
C TYR A 422 5.95 17.81 7.19
N TYR A 423 5.92 16.53 6.86
CA TYR A 423 6.06 15.46 7.86
C TYR A 423 7.41 15.52 8.58
N ASN A 424 8.51 15.74 7.85
CA ASN A 424 9.84 15.91 8.45
C ASN A 424 9.92 17.14 9.37
N HIS A 425 9.20 18.22 9.07
CA HIS A 425 9.09 19.36 9.99
C HIS A 425 8.32 18.99 11.26
N VAL A 426 7.24 18.22 11.14
CA VAL A 426 6.47 17.74 12.29
C VAL A 426 7.31 16.82 13.17
N THR A 427 8.03 15.85 12.60
CA THR A 427 8.90 14.95 13.38
C THR A 427 10.06 15.69 14.02
N GLN A 428 10.64 16.68 13.33
CA GLN A 428 11.68 17.52 13.91
C GLN A 428 11.16 18.34 15.11
N ALA A 429 9.98 18.96 14.99
CA ALA A 429 9.35 19.68 16.09
C ALA A 429 9.01 18.75 17.27
N PHE A 430 8.50 17.55 16.97
CA PHE A 430 8.21 16.54 18.00
C PHE A 430 9.48 16.11 18.74
N ASN A 431 10.58 15.81 18.03
CA ASN A 431 11.85 15.44 18.66
C ASN A 431 12.40 16.56 19.54
N GLN A 432 12.30 17.81 19.08
CA GLN A 432 12.72 18.96 19.86
C GLN A 432 11.88 19.10 21.14
N LEU A 433 10.55 19.03 21.03
CA LEU A 433 9.65 19.07 22.18
C LEU A 433 9.90 17.92 23.16
N SER A 434 10.18 16.71 22.66
CA SER A 434 10.49 15.56 23.50
C SER A 434 11.81 15.79 24.27
N SER A 435 12.84 16.30 23.59
CA SER A 435 14.12 16.63 24.23
C SER A 435 13.98 17.74 25.28
N GLU A 436 13.22 18.79 24.98
CA GLU A 436 12.96 19.89 25.93
C GLU A 436 12.18 19.37 27.15
N LYS A 437 11.20 18.50 26.93
CA LYS A 437 10.44 17.85 28.02
C LYS A 437 11.35 16.99 28.90
N GLU A 438 12.25 16.19 28.31
CA GLU A 438 13.20 15.35 29.06
C GLU A 438 14.09 16.23 29.97
N ALA A 439 14.62 17.33 29.43
CA ALA A 439 15.44 18.28 30.18
C ALA A 439 14.66 18.95 31.33
N LEU A 440 13.41 19.39 31.05
CA LEU A 440 12.51 19.95 32.07
C LEU A 440 12.17 18.95 33.18
N LEU A 441 11.98 17.67 32.84
CA LEU A 441 11.75 16.62 33.82
C LEU A 441 12.98 16.40 34.70
N GLU A 442 14.18 16.39 34.12
CA GLU A 442 15.42 16.26 34.88
C GLU A 442 15.64 17.45 35.83
N GLU A 443 15.38 18.67 35.35
CA GLU A 443 15.45 19.88 36.16
C GLU A 443 14.43 19.85 37.31
N THR A 444 13.18 19.48 37.00
CA THR A 444 12.11 19.33 38.00
C THR A 444 12.48 18.27 39.04
N TYR A 445 13.06 17.16 38.60
CA TYR A 445 13.53 16.10 39.50
C TYR A 445 14.63 16.63 40.44
N LYS A 446 15.63 17.34 39.92
CA LYS A 446 16.69 17.97 40.74
C LYS A 446 16.09 18.95 41.75
N MET A 447 15.17 19.81 41.33
CA MET A 447 14.50 20.77 42.21
C MET A 447 13.62 20.11 43.28
N ALA A 448 12.99 18.97 42.99
CA ALA A 448 12.13 18.26 43.94
C ALA A 448 12.94 17.50 45.01
N HIS A 449 14.14 17.03 44.67
CA HIS A 449 14.92 16.10 45.50
C HIS A 449 16.16 16.73 46.16
N TYR A 450 16.72 17.81 45.60
CA TYR A 450 17.94 18.45 46.10
C TYR A 450 17.69 19.93 46.43
N ASP A 451 18.39 20.42 47.44
CA ASP A 451 18.40 21.82 47.86
C ASP A 451 19.15 22.67 46.83
N LEU A 452 18.51 23.70 46.29
CA LEU A 452 19.07 24.53 45.22
C LEU A 452 20.30 25.32 45.66
N LEU A 453 20.41 25.63 46.95
CA LEU A 453 21.52 26.42 47.47
C LEU A 453 22.76 25.56 47.72
N THR A 454 22.58 24.42 48.39
CA THR A 454 23.68 23.58 48.89
C THR A 454 23.97 22.35 48.05
N GLY A 455 23.07 21.96 47.15
CA GLY A 455 23.17 20.72 46.35
C GLY A 455 22.94 19.44 47.15
N LEU A 456 22.66 19.53 48.46
CA LEU A 456 22.38 18.38 49.31
C LEU A 456 20.97 17.83 49.10
N ALA A 457 20.74 16.59 49.51
CA ALA A 457 19.41 16.00 49.48
C ALA A 457 18.42 16.81 50.34
N LYS A 458 17.17 16.95 49.90
CA LYS A 458 16.09 17.52 50.72
C LYS A 458 15.58 16.51 51.74
N ARG A 459 14.85 17.01 52.74
CA ARG A 459 14.22 16.20 53.81
C ARG A 459 13.42 15.00 53.29
N ASN A 460 12.68 15.14 52.19
CA ASN A 460 11.92 14.04 51.60
C ASN A 460 12.82 12.88 51.13
N VAL A 461 13.96 13.18 50.50
CA VAL A 461 14.95 12.17 50.08
C VAL A 461 15.60 11.49 51.27
N LEU A 462 15.92 12.26 52.31
CA LEU A 462 16.43 11.72 53.58
C LEU A 462 15.44 10.75 54.21
N SER A 463 14.16 11.13 54.34
CA SER A 463 13.11 10.29 54.92
C SER A 463 12.88 9.00 54.13
N ASP A 464 12.89 9.06 52.79
CA ASP A 464 12.79 7.87 51.95
C ASP A 464 14.03 6.97 52.08
N THR A 465 15.24 7.57 52.08
CA THR A 465 16.49 6.81 52.26
C THR A 465 16.52 6.13 53.63
N LEU A 466 16.16 6.82 54.70
CA LEU A 466 16.10 6.26 56.05
C LEU A 466 15.08 5.11 56.14
N SER A 467 13.92 5.26 55.49
CA SER A 467 12.91 4.18 55.39
C SER A 467 13.48 2.94 54.70
N ARG A 468 14.24 3.13 53.61
CA ARG A 468 14.90 2.03 52.89
C ARG A 468 16.02 1.40 53.69
N THR A 469 16.80 2.18 54.44
CA THR A 469 17.85 1.69 55.33
C THR A 469 17.25 0.79 56.41
N LEU A 470 16.13 1.21 57.03
CA LEU A 470 15.39 0.38 58.00
C LEU A 470 14.93 -0.95 57.40
N LEU A 471 14.34 -0.93 56.20
CA LEU A 471 13.93 -2.16 55.49
C LEU A 471 15.11 -3.08 55.10
N ARG A 472 16.29 -2.51 54.84
CA ARG A 472 17.51 -3.27 54.56
C ARG A 472 18.06 -3.92 55.82
N MET A 473 17.99 -3.23 56.96
CA MET A 473 18.45 -3.76 58.26
C MET A 473 17.70 -5.04 58.65
N ASP A 474 16.41 -5.15 58.34
CA ASP A 474 15.63 -6.38 58.56
C ASP A 474 16.17 -7.60 57.80
N ARG A 475 16.89 -7.37 56.69
CA ARG A 475 17.43 -8.44 55.82
C ARG A 475 18.92 -8.68 56.03
N GLN A 476 19.67 -7.65 56.40
CA GLN A 476 21.11 -7.68 56.62
C GLN A 476 21.42 -6.88 57.90
N PRO A 477 21.81 -7.56 59.00
CA PRO A 477 22.19 -6.88 60.24
C PRO A 477 23.34 -5.91 59.99
N GLN A 478 23.08 -4.63 60.20
CA GLN A 478 24.05 -3.55 60.05
C GLN A 478 23.69 -2.42 61.02
N ALA A 479 24.69 -1.86 61.68
CA ALA A 479 24.53 -0.65 62.47
C ALA A 479 24.58 0.57 61.53
N ASN A 480 23.76 1.56 61.80
CA ASN A 480 23.73 2.83 61.09
C ASN A 480 23.71 3.98 62.11
N ALA A 481 24.10 5.17 61.68
CA ALA A 481 24.06 6.36 62.51
C ALA A 481 23.42 7.53 61.79
N LEU A 482 22.62 8.30 62.51
CA LEU A 482 22.08 9.58 62.06
C LEU A 482 22.66 10.69 62.92
N LEU A 483 23.28 11.67 62.27
CA LEU A 483 23.82 12.87 62.89
C LEU A 483 22.91 14.03 62.50
N PHE A 484 22.29 14.67 63.48
CA PHE A 484 21.54 15.91 63.31
C PHE A 484 22.43 17.08 63.68
N VAL A 485 22.77 17.92 62.70
CA VAL A 485 23.80 18.96 62.77
C VAL A 485 23.13 20.31 62.64
N ASP A 486 23.35 21.21 63.60
CA ASP A 486 22.87 22.58 63.55
C ASP A 486 24.05 23.55 63.66
N LEU A 487 24.10 24.55 62.78
CA LEU A 487 25.21 25.50 62.73
C LEU A 487 25.12 26.55 63.85
N ASP A 488 26.03 26.44 64.82
CA ASP A 488 26.16 27.39 65.90
C ASP A 488 26.68 28.75 65.40
N GLY A 489 25.92 29.80 65.70
CA GLY A 489 26.30 31.19 65.37
C GLY A 489 25.90 31.63 63.96
N PHE A 490 25.24 30.76 63.17
CA PHE A 490 24.77 31.08 61.83
C PHE A 490 23.89 32.34 61.77
N LYS A 491 22.95 32.47 62.72
CA LYS A 491 22.10 33.66 62.83
C LYS A 491 22.91 34.96 62.98
N ASN A 492 24.01 34.93 63.73
CA ASN A 492 24.87 36.11 63.89
C ASN A 492 25.52 36.51 62.57
N ILE A 493 25.90 35.53 61.73
CA ILE A 493 26.44 35.82 60.39
C ILE A 493 25.38 36.49 59.52
N ASN A 494 24.14 35.99 59.51
CA ASN A 494 23.04 36.61 58.78
C ASN A 494 22.73 38.02 59.27
N ASP A 495 22.65 38.21 60.59
CA ASP A 495 22.29 39.49 61.21
C ASP A 495 23.39 40.55 61.00
N GLN A 496 24.66 40.14 60.94
CA GLN A 496 25.81 41.04 60.83
C GLN A 496 26.27 41.30 59.39
N TYR A 497 26.23 40.29 58.53
CA TYR A 497 26.82 40.33 57.18
C TYR A 497 25.80 40.09 56.06
N GLY A 498 24.52 39.92 56.40
CA GLY A 498 23.43 39.73 55.46
C GLY A 498 23.24 38.28 55.01
N HIS A 499 22.11 38.03 54.35
CA HIS A 499 21.71 36.69 53.92
C HIS A 499 22.64 36.09 52.85
N ASP A 500 23.24 36.91 51.98
CA ASP A 500 24.19 36.42 50.98
C ASP A 500 25.44 35.81 51.62
N ALA A 501 25.91 36.38 52.75
CA ALA A 501 27.00 35.81 53.54
C ALA A 501 26.59 34.51 54.24
N GLY A 502 25.34 34.43 54.73
CA GLY A 502 24.77 33.19 55.24
C GLY A 502 24.67 32.10 54.17
N ASP A 503 24.31 32.45 52.95
CA ASP A 503 24.24 31.51 51.83
C ASP A 503 25.62 30.91 51.48
N ILE A 504 26.69 31.72 51.55
CA ILE A 504 28.07 31.24 51.41
C ILE A 504 28.40 30.26 52.54
N VAL A 505 28.07 30.60 53.80
CA VAL A 505 28.29 29.70 54.94
C VAL A 505 27.57 28.37 54.77
N LEU A 506 26.32 28.37 54.30
CA LEU A 506 25.55 27.15 54.07
C LEU A 506 26.16 26.28 52.97
N LYS A 507 26.65 26.88 51.88
CA LYS A 507 27.36 26.17 50.81
C LYS A 507 28.65 25.55 51.30
N THR A 508 29.49 26.35 51.97
CA THR A 508 30.77 25.89 52.52
C THR A 508 30.56 24.82 53.59
N ALA A 509 29.53 24.95 54.43
CA ALA A 509 29.17 23.92 55.41
C ALA A 509 28.75 22.62 54.74
N ALA A 510 27.93 22.68 53.69
CA ALA A 510 27.52 21.51 52.93
C ALA A 510 28.70 20.78 52.26
N GLU A 511 29.60 21.54 51.61
CA GLU A 511 30.82 21.00 51.00
C GLU A 511 31.73 20.34 52.03
N ARG A 512 31.92 20.99 53.18
CA ARG A 512 32.71 20.48 54.30
C ARG A 512 32.11 19.21 54.87
N ILE A 513 30.81 19.19 55.16
CA ILE A 513 30.10 17.99 55.63
C ILE A 513 30.27 16.84 54.63
N LEU A 514 30.05 17.08 53.33
CA LEU A 514 30.25 16.06 52.28
C LEU A 514 31.68 15.52 52.25
N SER A 515 32.69 16.35 52.50
CA SER A 515 34.10 15.94 52.52
C SER A 515 34.46 15.03 53.71
N THR A 516 33.63 15.02 54.75
CA THR A 516 33.85 14.18 55.94
C THR A 516 33.23 12.78 55.84
N ILE A 517 32.31 12.56 54.90
CA ILE A 517 31.53 11.33 54.79
C ILE A 517 31.87 10.51 53.54
N ARG A 518 31.46 9.23 53.50
CA ARG A 518 31.71 8.36 52.33
C ARG A 518 30.69 8.65 51.24
N LYS A 519 31.02 8.30 49.99
CA LYS A 519 30.07 8.38 48.86
C LYS A 519 28.81 7.53 49.05
N SER A 520 28.87 6.52 49.93
CA SER A 520 27.73 5.67 50.31
C SER A 520 26.84 6.28 51.39
N ASP A 521 27.34 7.30 52.11
CA ASP A 521 26.59 8.01 53.15
C ASP A 521 25.79 9.15 52.52
N LEU A 522 24.74 9.62 53.20
CA LEU A 522 23.85 10.69 52.69
C LEU A 522 23.98 11.94 53.56
N ALA A 523 24.22 13.10 52.94
CA ALA A 523 24.04 14.40 53.57
C ALA A 523 22.78 15.08 53.01
N SER A 524 21.96 15.61 53.91
CA SER A 524 20.72 16.31 53.60
C SER A 524 20.70 17.66 54.30
N ARG A 525 20.16 18.69 53.64
CA ARG A 525 19.76 19.93 54.30
C ARG A 525 18.31 19.78 54.75
N PHE A 526 18.09 19.74 56.06
CA PHE A 526 16.79 19.44 56.65
C PHE A 526 15.87 20.68 56.68
N GLY A 527 16.45 21.85 56.92
CA GLY A 527 15.80 23.16 56.85
C GLY A 527 16.71 24.25 57.45
N GLY A 528 16.66 25.48 56.93
CA GLY A 528 17.47 26.59 57.47
C GLY A 528 18.97 26.27 57.52
N ASP A 529 19.52 26.26 58.72
CA ASP A 529 20.90 25.92 59.10
C ASP A 529 21.07 24.50 59.67
N GLU A 530 20.05 23.66 59.54
CA GLU A 530 20.05 22.27 59.98
C GLU A 530 20.42 21.32 58.83
N PHE A 531 21.39 20.47 59.10
CA PHE A 531 21.87 19.40 58.23
C PHE A 531 21.68 18.05 58.90
N VAL A 532 21.41 17.02 58.12
CA VAL A 532 21.34 15.65 58.62
C VAL A 532 22.24 14.76 57.80
N VAL A 533 23.07 13.98 58.48
CA VAL A 533 23.98 13.01 57.88
C VAL A 533 23.54 11.62 58.28
N LEU A 534 23.27 10.76 57.31
CA LEU A 534 22.99 9.34 57.49
C LEU A 534 24.23 8.54 57.09
N LEU A 535 24.84 7.88 58.07
CA LEU A 535 25.95 6.96 57.89
C LEU A 535 25.40 5.53 57.81
N GLU A 536 25.59 4.89 56.66
CA GLU A 536 25.15 3.51 56.47
C GLU A 536 26.29 2.52 56.79
N ASN A 537 25.93 1.37 57.39
CA ASN A 537 26.85 0.26 57.65
C ASN A 537 28.14 0.69 58.39
N ILE A 538 27.97 1.27 59.58
CA ILE A 538 29.08 1.64 60.45
C ILE A 538 29.69 0.39 61.10
N GLN A 539 31.01 0.37 61.23
CA GLN A 539 31.73 -0.80 61.76
C GLN A 539 31.74 -0.86 63.29
N ASN A 540 31.65 0.31 63.95
CA ASN A 540 31.61 0.46 65.40
C ASN A 540 31.06 1.84 65.75
N ASP A 541 30.57 1.98 66.99
CA ASP A 541 29.99 3.23 67.50
C ASP A 541 31.00 4.40 67.48
N SER A 542 32.29 4.09 67.68
CA SER A 542 33.36 5.09 67.62
C SER A 542 33.52 5.74 66.24
N PHE A 543 33.13 5.07 65.16
CA PHE A 543 33.18 5.64 63.81
C PHE A 543 32.23 6.81 63.66
N ALA A 544 31.00 6.70 64.18
CA ALA A 544 30.02 7.76 64.09
C ALA A 544 30.43 8.99 64.94
N ALA A 545 31.04 8.75 66.11
CA ALA A 545 31.64 9.79 66.93
C ALA A 545 32.80 10.51 66.22
N GLN A 546 33.71 9.76 65.58
CA GLN A 546 34.82 10.33 64.79
C GLN A 546 34.32 11.21 63.64
N VAL A 547 33.26 10.78 62.94
CA VAL A 547 32.65 11.60 61.88
C VAL A 547 32.02 12.87 62.47
N ALA A 548 31.34 12.79 63.61
CA ALA A 548 30.78 13.97 64.28
C ALA A 548 31.88 14.97 64.69
N GLU A 549 32.98 14.50 65.30
CA GLU A 549 34.14 15.33 65.66
C GLU A 549 34.74 16.00 64.42
N LYS A 550 34.97 15.22 63.36
CA LYS A 550 35.53 15.74 62.11
C LYS A 550 34.62 16.79 61.46
N ILE A 551 33.30 16.60 61.51
CA ILE A 551 32.34 17.61 61.02
C ILE A 551 32.51 18.91 61.81
N ILE A 552 32.59 18.85 63.14
CA ILE A 552 32.77 20.04 63.99
C ILE A 552 34.09 20.74 63.69
N GLU A 553 35.20 19.98 63.61
CA GLU A 553 36.54 20.51 63.32
C GLU A 553 36.57 21.26 61.98
N VAL A 554 36.09 20.63 60.91
CA VAL A 554 36.12 21.23 59.58
C VAL A 554 35.15 22.41 59.49
N LEU A 555 34.01 22.38 60.19
CA LEU A 555 33.08 23.53 60.23
C LEU A 555 33.64 24.73 61.02
N GLN A 556 34.50 24.52 62.02
CA GLN A 556 35.17 25.58 62.78
C GLN A 556 36.27 26.30 62.02
N GLU A 557 36.78 25.73 60.91
CA GLU A 557 37.75 26.41 60.07
C GLU A 557 37.19 27.74 59.54
N PRO A 558 38.00 28.81 59.47
CA PRO A 558 37.57 30.09 58.90
C PRO A 558 36.90 29.92 57.53
N MET A 559 35.74 30.55 57.32
CA MET A 559 35.03 30.57 56.05
C MET A 559 35.18 31.95 55.40
N THR A 560 35.60 32.00 54.14
CA THR A 560 35.72 33.27 53.41
C THR A 560 34.35 33.73 52.92
N LEU A 561 33.86 34.84 53.47
CA LEU A 561 32.62 35.51 53.06
C LEU A 561 32.92 36.54 51.95
N ALA A 562 31.87 37.22 51.47
CA ALA A 562 32.03 38.36 50.57
C ALA A 562 32.98 39.42 51.17
N ASP A 563 33.76 40.10 50.31
CA ASP A 563 34.78 41.11 50.69
C ASP A 563 35.94 40.59 51.57
N GLU A 564 36.32 39.30 51.43
CA GLU A 564 37.41 38.64 52.18
C GLU A 564 37.23 38.62 53.72
N ILE A 565 36.00 38.84 54.19
CA ILE A 565 35.67 38.77 55.61
C ILE A 565 35.69 37.31 56.07
N SER A 566 36.32 37.04 57.21
CA SER A 566 36.38 35.70 57.79
C SER A 566 35.21 35.43 58.72
N GLY A 567 34.29 34.56 58.30
CA GLY A 567 33.18 34.04 59.09
C GLY A 567 33.59 32.81 59.89
N HIS A 568 33.12 32.71 61.14
CA HIS A 568 33.35 31.55 61.99
C HIS A 568 32.01 31.03 62.49
N VAL A 569 31.74 29.75 62.20
CA VAL A 569 30.61 29.00 62.76
C VAL A 569 31.15 27.76 63.43
N SER A 570 30.35 27.16 64.31
CA SER A 570 30.60 25.80 64.78
C SER A 570 29.36 24.96 64.55
N ALA A 571 29.31 23.74 65.08
CA ALA A 571 28.13 22.90 64.98
C ALA A 571 27.84 22.20 66.30
N SER A 572 26.55 22.10 66.61
CA SER A 572 26.04 21.22 67.64
C SER A 572 25.47 19.98 66.96
N ILE A 573 25.94 18.80 67.35
CA ILE A 573 25.56 17.54 66.68
C ILE A 573 24.87 16.59 67.66
N GLY A 574 23.69 16.09 67.29
CA GLY A 574 23.03 14.99 67.97
C GLY A 574 23.21 13.69 67.19
N LEU A 575 23.74 12.67 67.85
CA LEU A 575 24.08 11.40 67.24
C LEU A 575 23.11 10.31 67.73
N LYS A 576 22.40 9.65 66.80
CA LYS A 576 21.60 8.45 67.08
C LYS A 576 22.18 7.26 66.33
N ILE A 577 22.66 6.26 67.07
CA ILE A 577 23.04 4.96 66.51
C ILE A 577 21.82 4.04 66.58
N PHE A 578 21.58 3.29 65.51
CA PHE A 578 20.47 2.34 65.44
C PHE A 578 20.84 1.09 64.62
N ASP A 579 20.36 -0.04 65.09
CA ASP A 579 20.58 -1.39 64.55
C ASP A 579 19.26 -2.18 64.49
N GLU A 580 19.29 -3.45 64.10
CA GLU A 580 18.09 -4.29 64.01
C GLU A 580 17.38 -4.51 65.36
N ARG A 581 18.06 -4.23 66.48
CA ARG A 581 17.53 -4.43 67.84
C ARG A 581 16.82 -3.19 68.37
N SER A 582 16.99 -2.06 67.71
CA SER A 582 16.57 -0.74 68.18
C SER A 582 15.04 -0.51 68.09
N ASN A 583 14.30 -1.29 67.30
CA ASN A 583 12.84 -1.16 67.05
C ASN A 583 12.37 0.30 66.89
N VAL A 584 12.97 0.98 65.90
CA VAL A 584 12.82 2.43 65.66
C VAL A 584 12.06 2.70 64.35
N SER A 585 11.34 3.83 64.31
CA SER A 585 10.79 4.43 63.10
C SER A 585 11.62 5.65 62.64
N VAL A 586 11.46 6.06 61.38
CA VAL A 586 12.08 7.28 60.81
C VAL A 586 11.89 8.49 61.73
N ASP A 587 10.66 8.72 62.20
CA ASP A 587 10.34 9.86 63.08
C ASP A 587 11.02 9.75 64.44
N SER A 588 11.12 8.54 65.00
CA SER A 588 11.80 8.34 66.30
C SER A 588 13.30 8.57 66.21
N ILE A 589 13.96 8.15 65.12
CA ILE A 589 15.40 8.36 64.92
C ILE A 589 15.72 9.85 64.78
N LEU A 590 14.96 10.54 63.91
CA LEU A 590 15.13 11.98 63.69
C LEU A 590 14.89 12.75 64.98
N LYS A 591 13.84 12.40 65.74
CA LYS A 591 13.50 13.07 67.00
C LYS A 591 14.55 12.83 68.08
N ASP A 592 15.07 11.61 68.21
CA ASP A 592 16.11 11.28 69.18
C ASP A 592 17.40 12.05 68.88
N ALA A 593 17.82 12.07 67.60
CA ALA A 593 18.99 12.83 67.17
C ALA A 593 18.81 14.34 67.35
N ASP A 594 17.63 14.89 67.04
CA ASP A 594 17.31 16.30 67.28
C ASP A 594 17.37 16.67 68.77
N ASN A 595 16.79 15.83 69.65
CA ASN A 595 16.87 16.03 71.10
C ASN A 595 18.31 16.04 71.62
N ALA A 596 19.16 15.13 71.12
CA ALA A 596 20.58 15.09 71.48
C ALA A 596 21.34 16.33 70.97
N MET A 597 20.99 16.84 69.78
CA MET A 597 21.56 18.08 69.26
C MET A 597 21.22 19.27 70.16
N TYR A 598 19.97 19.38 70.62
CA TYR A 598 19.58 20.39 71.60
C TYR A 598 20.32 20.25 72.94
N GLU A 599 20.60 19.03 73.37
CA GLU A 599 21.42 18.80 74.55
C GLU A 599 22.87 19.28 74.34
N ALA A 600 23.46 19.03 73.17
CA ALA A 600 24.78 19.56 72.80
C ALA A 600 24.81 21.10 72.86
N LYS A 601 23.75 21.77 72.37
CA LYS A 601 23.60 23.22 72.49
C LYS A 601 23.57 23.68 73.95
N ARG A 602 22.83 22.98 74.82
CA ARG A 602 22.73 23.32 76.26
C ARG A 602 24.05 23.12 77.02
N ARG A 603 24.88 22.18 76.57
CA ARG A 603 26.20 21.88 77.17
C ARG A 603 27.31 22.85 76.74
N GLY A 604 27.00 23.88 75.95
CA GLY A 604 27.94 24.93 75.59
C GLY A 604 28.28 25.05 74.10
N LYS A 605 27.54 24.35 73.21
CA LYS A 605 27.72 24.38 71.75
C LYS A 605 29.06 23.78 71.28
N GLY A 606 29.25 23.63 69.96
CA GLY A 606 30.51 23.16 69.37
C GLY A 606 30.94 21.75 69.80
N GLN A 607 29.97 20.88 70.07
CA GLN A 607 30.19 19.52 70.57
C GLN A 607 29.11 18.58 70.04
N TRP A 608 29.27 17.28 70.28
CA TRP A 608 28.27 16.27 69.94
C TRP A 608 27.75 15.55 71.19
N VAL A 609 26.51 15.05 71.12
CA VAL A 609 25.86 14.25 72.18
C VAL A 609 25.19 13.03 71.55
N VAL A 610 25.25 11.87 72.21
CA VAL A 610 24.55 10.64 71.78
C VAL A 610 23.19 10.54 72.49
N ALA A 611 22.16 10.18 71.71
CA ALA A 611 20.77 10.04 72.14
C ALA A 611 20.44 8.71 72.85
#